data_AF-A0A537R6Q3-F1
#
_entry.id   AF-A0A537R6Q3-F1
#
_cell.length_a   1.000
_cell.length_b   1.000
_cell.length_c   1.000
_cell.angle_alpha   90.00
_cell.angle_beta   90.00
_cell.angle_gamma   90.00
#
_symmetry.space_group_name_H-M   'P 1'
#
loop_
_entity.id
_entity.type
_entity.pdbx_description
1 polymer ?
#
loop_
_entity_poly.entity_id
_entity_poly.type
_entity_poly.pdbx_seq_one_letter_code
_entity_poly.pdbx_strand_id
1 'polypeptide(L)' 'KRGLLFAGIDVIGPYLTEINVTSPTGIRQVKAFGGPDIAVLIWDAIERKVKR' A
#
# COMPACT_ATOMS: atom_id res chain seq x y z
N LYS A 1 16.05 -11.85 -0.58
CA LYS A 1 14.88 -11.31 -1.34
C LYS A 1 14.49 -9.95 -0.75
N ARG A 2 14.43 -8.89 -1.55
CA ARG A 2 13.93 -7.58 -1.07
C ARG A 2 12.41 -7.67 -1.02
N GLY A 3 11.83 -7.84 0.18
CA GLY A 3 10.37 -7.88 0.34
C GLY A 3 9.77 -6.49 0.12
N LEU A 4 8.81 -6.37 -0.79
CA LEU A 4 8.02 -5.14 -1.00
C LEU A 4 7.15 -4.91 0.24
N LEU A 5 7.35 -3.77 0.91
CA LEU A 5 6.57 -3.41 2.09
C LEU A 5 5.27 -2.69 1.71
N PHE A 6 5.28 -1.95 0.60
CA PHE A 6 4.14 -1.21 0.09
C PHE A 6 4.19 -1.18 -1.44
N ALA A 7 3.04 -1.42 -2.08
CA ALA A 7 2.87 -1.37 -3.53
C ALA A 7 1.42 -0.95 -3.85
N GLY A 8 1.26 -0.25 -4.96
CA GLY A 8 -0.05 0.09 -5.54
C GLY A 8 -0.36 -0.84 -6.69
N ILE A 9 -1.63 -1.22 -6.84
CA ILE A 9 -2.11 -2.14 -7.87
C ILE A 9 -3.23 -1.43 -8.61
N ASP A 10 -3.08 -1.30 -9.92
CA ASP A 10 -4.08 -0.66 -10.77
C ASP A 10 -4.86 -1.75 -11.52
N VAL A 11 -6.18 -1.70 -11.38
CA VAL A 11 -7.09 -2.72 -11.91
C VAL A 11 -8.19 -2.05 -12.73
N ILE A 12 -8.41 -2.55 -13.95
CA ILE A 12 -9.52 -2.13 -14.83
C ILE A 12 -10.36 -3.37 -15.16
N GLY A 13 -11.58 -3.43 -14.62
CA GLY A 13 -12.42 -4.62 -14.74
C GLY A 13 -11.74 -5.84 -14.09
N PRO A 14 -11.58 -6.97 -14.80
CA PRO A 14 -10.89 -8.15 -14.27
C PRO A 14 -9.36 -8.12 -14.48
N TYR A 15 -8.81 -7.07 -15.09
CA TYR A 15 -7.40 -7.04 -15.50
C TYR A 15 -6.52 -6.21 -14.56
N LEU A 16 -5.39 -6.80 -14.16
CA LEU A 16 -4.28 -6.08 -13.53
C LEU A 16 -3.46 -5.36 -14.62
N THR A 17 -3.40 -4.04 -14.56
CA THR A 17 -2.73 -3.23 -15.59
C THR A 17 -1.35 -2.75 -15.17
N GLU A 18 -1.14 -2.46 -13.88
CA GLU A 18 0.12 -1.92 -13.38
C GLU A 18 0.39 -2.31 -11.91
N ILE A 19 1.67 -2.44 -11.56
CA ILE A 19 2.14 -2.56 -10.17
C ILE A 19 3.15 -1.44 -9.88
N ASN A 20 2.74 -0.47 -9.08
CA ASN A 20 3.55 0.65 -8.64
C ASN A 20 4.35 0.29 -7.38
N VAL A 21 5.68 0.18 -7.49
CA VAL A 21 6.55 -0.22 -6.36
C VAL A 21 7.43 0.90 -5.80
N THR A 22 7.51 2.05 -6.48
CA THR A 22 8.42 3.14 -6.10
C THR A 22 7.73 4.17 -5.20
N SER A 23 6.59 4.71 -5.64
CA SER A 23 5.85 5.74 -4.89
C SER A 23 4.34 5.56 -5.08
N PRO A 24 3.72 4.50 -4.51
CA PRO A 24 2.28 4.33 -4.60
C PRO A 24 1.55 5.45 -3.87
N THR A 25 0.43 5.92 -4.42
CA THR A 25 -0.33 7.08 -3.90
C THR A 25 -1.72 6.66 -3.39
N GLY A 26 -2.63 7.62 -3.14
CA GLY A 26 -4.02 7.31 -2.81
C GLY A 26 -4.34 7.05 -1.33
N ILE A 27 -3.35 7.02 -0.44
CA ILE A 27 -3.52 6.71 1.01
C ILE A 27 -4.54 7.64 1.69
N ARG A 28 -4.53 8.94 1.36
CA ARG A 28 -5.45 9.92 1.97
C ARG A 28 -6.88 9.77 1.44
N GLN A 29 -7.01 9.54 0.14
CA GLN A 29 -8.29 9.34 -0.56
C GLN A 29 -8.98 8.07 -0.05
N VAL A 30 -8.25 6.95 -0.03
CA VAL A 30 -8.26 5.91 1.02
C VAL A 30 -9.30 6.09 2.12
N LYS A 31 -8.79 6.75 3.15
CA LYS A 31 -9.46 7.11 4.38
C LYS A 31 -10.64 8.06 4.18
N ALA A 32 -10.51 9.04 3.28
CA ALA A 32 -11.56 10.03 3.03
C ALA A 32 -12.85 9.39 2.47
N PHE A 33 -12.73 8.33 1.68
CA PHE A 33 -13.87 7.57 1.17
C PHE A 33 -14.40 6.51 2.16
N GLY A 34 -13.97 6.56 3.42
CA GLY A 34 -14.39 5.61 4.47
C GLY A 34 -13.63 4.28 4.44
N GLY A 35 -12.55 4.18 3.66
CA GLY A 35 -11.65 3.03 3.68
C GLY A 35 -10.73 3.02 4.91
N PRO A 36 -9.88 1.99 5.03
CA PRO A 36 -8.95 1.85 6.15
C PRO A 36 -7.91 2.98 6.18
N ASP A 37 -7.38 3.27 7.37
CA ASP A 37 -6.23 4.16 7.53
C ASP A 37 -4.93 3.43 7.15
N ILE A 38 -4.63 3.42 5.85
CA ILE A 38 -3.46 2.73 5.30
C ILE A 38 -2.14 3.26 5.89
N ALA A 39 -2.08 4.52 6.32
CA ALA A 39 -0.86 5.08 6.92
C ALA A 39 -0.48 4.34 8.21
N VAL A 40 -1.46 4.00 9.05
CA VAL A 40 -1.24 3.22 10.27
C VAL A 40 -0.77 1.80 9.91
N LEU A 41 -1.43 1.15 8.94
CA LEU A 41 -1.06 -0.20 8.50
C LEU A 41 0.38 -0.28 7.98
N ILE A 42 0.84 0.74 7.24
CA ILE A 42 2.22 0.83 6.76
C ILE A 42 3.19 0.98 7.93
N TRP A 43 2.92 1.88 8.89
CA TRP A 43 3.78 2.06 10.05
C TRP A 43 3.88 0.80 10.90
N ASP A 44 2.76 0.12 11.16
CA ASP A 44 2.75 -1.15 11.86
C ASP A 44 3.60 -2.21 11.14
N ALA A 45 3.56 -2.24 9.81
CA ALA A 45 4.37 -3.16 9.01
C ALA A 45 5.87 -2.81 9.07
N ILE A 46 6.23 -1.52 9.07
CA ILE A 46 7.60 -1.05 9.23
C ILE A 46 8.11 -1.43 10.63
N GLU A 47 7.34 -1.15 11.68
CA GLU A 47 7.74 -1.46 13.05
C GLU A 47 7.97 -2.96 13.25
N ARG A 48 7.07 -3.82 12.76
CA ARG A 48 7.24 -5.28 12.81
C ARG A 48 8.50 -5.74 12.08
N LYS A 49 8.88 -5.06 11.00
CA LYS A 49 10.05 -5.40 10.21
C LYS A 49 11.36 -4.96 10.87
N VAL A 50 11.34 -3.80 11.56
CA VAL A 50 12.53 -3.23 12.23
C VAL A 50 12.75 -3.82 13.62
N LYS A 51 11.70 -4.30 14.32
CA LYS A 51 11.81 -4.98 15.62
C LYS A 51 12.34 -6.42 15.54
N ARG A 52 12.71 -6.91 14.35
CA ARG A 52 13.38 -8.20 14.13
C ARG A 52 14.89 -8.03 14.12
#